data_AF-A0A9W9GKB9-F1
#
_entry.id   AF-A0A9W9GKB9-F1
#
_cell.length_a   1.000
_cell.length_b   1.000
_cell.length_c   1.000
_cell.angle_alpha   90.00
_cell.angle_beta   90.00
_cell.angle_gamma   90.00
#
_symmetry.space_group_name_H-M   'P 1'
#
loop_
_entity.id
_entity.type
_entity.pdbx_description
1 polymer ?
#
loop_
_entity_poly.entity_id
_entity_poly.type
_entity_poly.pdbx_seq_one_letter_code
_entity_poly.pdbx_strand_id
1 'polypeptide(L)'
;MVEESHSKQTKHNLDFYRNTILGRSFFTETNRVNCLLPINADRDLVIGTDDGIYLINQWRSEDHIEPQLVIQTVDVTQIDILEESHLFMVLSNGNLEFYPIEVLNATEDQDLVFCEPKKVEDYVDFFKIGISLGRPLVCSVNTTASSTNIKIFEAVGILDSNGMGSRYEKTLRLFKVSDATP
;
A
#
# COMPACT_ATOMS: atom_id res chain seq x y z
N MET A 1 4.07 43.54 -29.64
CA MET A 1 3.10 42.54 -30.15
C MET A 1 3.59 41.09 -30.09
N VAL A 2 4.90 40.79 -30.00
CA VAL A 2 5.39 39.40 -29.89
C VAL A 2 5.51 38.93 -28.43
N GLU A 3 5.81 39.84 -27.49
CA GLU A 3 5.95 39.50 -26.06
C GLU A 3 4.62 39.17 -25.35
N GLU A 4 3.52 39.84 -25.71
CA GLU A 4 2.19 39.53 -25.16
C GLU A 4 1.68 38.15 -25.58
N SER A 5 2.07 37.67 -26.76
CA SER A 5 1.71 36.34 -27.25
C SER A 5 2.45 35.24 -26.50
N HIS A 6 3.71 35.45 -26.12
CA HIS A 6 4.46 34.48 -25.30
C HIS A 6 3.98 34.44 -23.84
N SER A 7 3.57 35.57 -23.25
CA SER A 7 3.03 35.61 -21.88
C SER A 7 1.69 34.88 -21.74
N LYS A 8 0.82 34.97 -22.76
CA LYS A 8 -0.48 34.27 -22.78
C LYS A 8 -0.32 32.75 -22.92
N GLN A 9 0.65 32.29 -23.72
CA GLN A 9 0.95 30.86 -23.89
C GLN A 9 1.44 30.22 -22.57
N THR A 10 2.28 30.93 -21.81
CA THR A 10 2.79 30.44 -20.52
C THR A 10 1.69 30.37 -19.45
N LYS A 11 0.74 31.32 -19.45
CA LYS A 11 -0.41 31.30 -18.54
C LYS A 11 -1.37 30.14 -18.82
N HIS A 12 -1.62 29.81 -20.09
CA HIS A 12 -2.47 28.68 -20.46
C HIS A 12 -1.87 27.31 -20.08
N ASN A 13 -0.53 27.22 -19.96
CA ASN A 13 0.15 25.99 -19.52
C ASN A 13 0.23 25.84 -17.99
N LEU A 14 -0.11 26.87 -17.21
CA LEU A 14 -0.09 26.82 -15.74
C LEU A 14 -1.36 26.20 -15.16
N ASP A 15 -2.49 26.21 -15.89
CA ASP A 15 -3.76 25.63 -15.45
C ASP A 15 -3.79 24.09 -15.50
N PHE A 16 -2.75 23.44 -16.04
CA PHE A 16 -2.65 21.98 -16.01
C PHE A 16 -2.34 21.43 -14.60
N TYR A 17 -1.67 22.22 -13.77
CA TYR A 17 -1.30 21.82 -12.41
C TYR A 17 -2.13 22.58 -11.38
N ARG A 18 -3.30 22.04 -11.04
CA ARG A 18 -4.13 22.58 -9.96
C ARG A 18 -3.73 21.97 -8.62
N ASN A 19 -3.10 22.75 -7.75
CA ASN A 19 -2.89 22.36 -6.36
C ASN A 19 -4.22 22.48 -5.59
N THR A 20 -4.66 21.39 -4.98
CA THR A 20 -5.84 21.36 -4.09
C THR A 20 -5.41 20.73 -2.77
N ILE A 21 -5.74 21.38 -1.66
CA ILE A 21 -5.44 20.87 -0.32
C ILE A 21 -6.54 19.89 0.07
N LEU A 22 -6.15 18.65 0.36
CA LEU A 22 -7.09 17.56 0.62
C LEU A 22 -7.56 17.50 2.07
N GLY A 23 -6.70 17.88 3.01
CA GLY A 23 -7.00 17.88 4.44
C GLY A 23 -6.08 18.82 5.18
N ARG A 24 -6.57 19.34 6.32
CA ARG A 24 -5.79 20.17 7.24
C ARG A 24 -6.03 19.68 8.67
N SER A 25 -5.02 19.83 9.51
CA SER A 25 -5.11 19.72 10.97
C SER A 25 -5.44 18.35 11.58
N PHE A 26 -5.88 17.36 10.80
CA PHE A 26 -6.07 15.99 11.31
C PHE A 26 -4.73 15.31 11.60
N PHE A 27 -3.87 15.23 10.58
CA PHE A 27 -2.48 14.77 10.73
C PHE A 27 -1.61 15.96 11.16
N THR A 28 -0.80 15.76 12.19
CA THR A 28 -0.05 16.83 12.86
C THR A 28 1.45 16.48 12.92
N GLU A 29 2.26 17.32 13.54
CA GLU A 29 3.69 17.04 13.69
C GLU A 29 3.99 15.79 14.53
N THR A 30 3.05 15.38 15.39
CA THR A 30 3.16 14.18 16.24
C THR A 30 2.64 12.91 15.57
N ASN A 31 1.90 13.05 14.47
CA ASN A 31 1.41 11.93 13.66
C ASN A 31 1.38 12.35 12.19
N ARG A 32 2.51 12.15 11.51
CA ARG A 32 2.73 12.64 10.14
C ARG A 32 2.28 11.61 9.13
N VAL A 33 1.91 12.09 7.94
CA VAL A 33 1.66 11.23 6.78
C VAL A 33 2.99 10.83 6.17
N ASN A 34 3.25 9.52 6.11
CA ASN A 34 4.49 8.95 5.60
C ASN A 34 4.30 8.35 4.21
N CYS A 35 3.16 7.71 3.97
CA CYS A 35 2.80 7.14 2.67
C CYS A 35 1.29 7.22 2.42
N LEU A 36 0.90 7.14 1.15
CA LEU A 36 -0.49 7.27 0.72
C LEU A 36 -0.72 6.40 -0.51
N LEU A 37 -1.84 5.68 -0.52
CA LEU A 37 -2.27 4.81 -1.61
C LEU A 37 -3.72 5.11 -1.98
N PRO A 38 -3.99 5.67 -3.17
CA PRO A 38 -5.34 5.76 -3.71
C PRO A 38 -5.86 4.36 -4.05
N ILE A 39 -7.11 4.08 -3.70
CA ILE A 39 -7.78 2.81 -4.00
C ILE A 39 -9.17 3.06 -4.61
N ASN A 40 -9.83 1.99 -5.06
CA ASN A 40 -11.20 2.04 -5.57
C ASN A 40 -11.39 3.10 -6.67
N ALA A 41 -10.50 3.09 -7.67
CA ALA A 41 -10.44 4.08 -8.74
C ALA A 41 -10.27 5.52 -8.23
N ASP A 42 -9.33 5.70 -7.30
CA ASP A 42 -8.99 6.98 -6.65
C ASP A 42 -10.15 7.62 -5.90
N ARG A 43 -11.19 6.87 -5.51
CA ARG A 43 -12.30 7.39 -4.71
C ARG A 43 -11.99 7.41 -3.23
N ASP A 44 -11.14 6.49 -2.78
CA ASP A 44 -10.75 6.36 -1.39
C ASP A 44 -9.23 6.48 -1.27
N LEU A 45 -8.75 6.90 -0.09
CA LEU A 45 -7.34 7.06 0.22
C LEU A 45 -6.98 6.24 1.44
N VAL A 46 -5.96 5.40 1.30
CA VAL A 46 -5.29 4.74 2.44
C VAL A 46 -4.05 5.56 2.79
N ILE A 47 -3.87 5.86 4.07
CA ILE A 47 -2.85 6.78 4.55
C ILE A 47 -2.06 6.08 5.67
N GLY A 48 -0.78 5.84 5.44
CA GLY A 48 0.14 5.34 6.46
C GLY A 48 0.81 6.49 7.20
N THR A 49 0.84 6.39 8.53
CA THR A 49 1.34 7.43 9.42
C THR A 49 2.31 6.89 10.47
N ASP A 50 2.72 7.74 11.41
CA ASP A 50 3.57 7.34 12.53
C ASP A 50 2.86 6.40 13.51
N ASP A 51 1.53 6.48 13.62
CA ASP A 51 0.72 5.74 14.62
C ASP A 51 -0.33 4.78 14.05
N GLY A 52 -0.44 4.65 12.73
CA GLY A 52 -1.33 3.66 12.14
C GLY A 52 -1.60 3.87 10.66
N ILE A 53 -2.64 3.19 10.20
CA ILE A 53 -3.16 3.29 8.84
C ILE A 53 -4.59 3.78 8.91
N TYR A 54 -4.86 4.87 8.19
CA TYR A 54 -6.15 5.52 8.13
C TYR A 54 -6.76 5.34 6.74
N LEU A 55 -8.09 5.32 6.68
CA LEU A 55 -8.89 5.29 5.47
C LEU A 55 -9.75 6.54 5.38
N ILE A 56 -9.77 7.17 4.21
CA ILE A 56 -10.75 8.17 3.83
C ILE A 56 -11.56 7.62 2.67
N ASN A 57 -12.81 7.27 2.93
CA ASN A 57 -13.74 6.90 1.88
C ASN A 57 -14.24 8.15 1.16
N GLN A 58 -14.45 8.07 -0.16
CA GLN A 58 -15.04 9.12 -0.99
C GLN A 58 -14.37 10.50 -0.79
N TRP A 59 -13.03 10.56 -0.77
CA TRP A 59 -12.28 11.77 -0.42
C TRP A 59 -12.56 12.99 -1.31
N ARG A 60 -13.14 12.78 -2.50
CA ARG A 60 -13.56 13.82 -3.46
C ARG A 60 -15.01 14.30 -3.26
N SER A 61 -15.72 13.79 -2.27
CA SER A 61 -17.07 14.26 -1.94
C SER A 61 -17.03 15.71 -1.45
N GLU A 62 -18.16 16.42 -1.57
CA GLU A 62 -18.32 17.75 -0.98
C GLU A 62 -18.36 17.70 0.56
N ASP A 63 -18.70 16.54 1.12
CA ASP A 63 -18.67 16.28 2.54
C ASP A 63 -17.23 16.01 2.99
N HIS A 64 -16.76 16.77 3.98
CA HIS A 64 -15.48 16.53 4.63
C HIS A 64 -15.56 15.21 5.41
N ILE A 65 -14.95 14.15 4.87
CA ILE A 65 -14.87 12.84 5.52
C ILE A 65 -13.57 12.79 6.34
N GLU A 66 -13.71 12.62 7.65
CA GLU A 66 -12.56 12.49 8.55
C GLU A 66 -11.86 11.14 8.32
N PRO A 67 -10.51 11.08 8.38
CA PRO A 67 -9.79 9.83 8.30
C PRO A 67 -10.14 8.88 9.45
N GLN A 68 -10.49 7.65 9.13
CA GLN A 68 -10.80 6.59 10.09
C GLN A 68 -9.58 5.69 10.29
N LEU A 69 -9.14 5.47 11.53
CA LEU A 69 -8.10 4.49 11.82
C LEU A 69 -8.63 3.08 11.53
N VAL A 70 -7.94 2.35 10.66
CA VAL A 70 -8.30 0.96 10.29
C VAL A 70 -7.27 -0.05 10.78
N ILE A 71 -6.00 0.32 10.93
CA ILE A 71 -4.98 -0.58 11.49
C ILE A 71 -4.11 0.21 12.46
N GLN A 72 -4.06 -0.25 13.72
CA GLN A 72 -3.14 0.27 14.72
C GLN A 72 -1.77 -0.40 14.55
N THR A 73 -0.77 0.36 14.09
CA THR A 73 0.64 -0.06 13.97
C THR A 73 1.52 1.18 14.06
N VAL A 74 2.84 1.05 14.12
CA VAL A 74 3.75 2.20 14.28
C VAL A 74 4.71 2.31 13.11
N ASP A 75 5.11 3.54 12.79
CA ASP A 75 6.15 3.83 11.78
C ASP A 75 5.84 3.17 10.43
N VAL A 76 4.65 3.46 9.88
CA VAL A 76 4.22 2.94 8.58
C VAL A 76 4.94 3.72 7.49
N THR A 77 5.82 3.06 6.75
CA THR A 77 6.67 3.71 5.74
C THR A 77 6.23 3.43 4.31
N GLN A 78 5.64 2.26 4.05
CA GLN A 78 5.10 1.91 2.74
C GLN A 78 3.85 1.05 2.86
N ILE A 79 2.91 1.29 1.94
CA ILE A 79 1.70 0.51 1.75
C ILE A 79 1.49 0.26 0.26
N ASP A 80 0.96 -0.91 -0.10
CA ASP A 80 0.63 -1.26 -1.49
C ASP A 80 -0.41 -2.40 -1.50
N ILE A 81 -1.04 -2.66 -2.65
CA ILE A 81 -2.03 -3.74 -2.80
C ILE A 81 -1.59 -4.72 -3.87
N LEU A 82 -1.60 -6.01 -3.51
CA LEU A 82 -1.44 -7.11 -4.46
C LEU A 82 -2.84 -7.52 -4.96
N GLU A 83 -3.40 -6.74 -5.88
CA GLU A 83 -4.82 -6.80 -6.28
C GLU A 83 -5.30 -8.21 -6.65
N GLU A 84 -4.56 -8.91 -7.54
CA GLU A 84 -4.91 -10.26 -8.00
C GLU A 84 -5.00 -11.29 -6.86
N SER A 85 -4.31 -11.03 -5.75
CA SER A 85 -4.26 -11.91 -4.58
C SER A 85 -5.08 -11.40 -3.41
N HIS A 86 -5.75 -10.24 -3.53
CA HIS A 86 -6.52 -9.61 -2.46
C HIS A 86 -5.72 -9.40 -1.16
N LEU A 87 -4.44 -9.03 -1.30
CA LEU A 87 -3.57 -8.75 -0.14
C LEU A 87 -3.25 -7.26 -0.04
N PHE A 88 -3.41 -6.72 1.16
CA PHE A 88 -2.92 -5.40 1.52
C PHE A 88 -1.55 -5.54 2.19
N MET A 89 -0.52 -4.97 1.55
CA MET A 89 0.87 -5.06 1.99
C MET A 89 1.23 -3.84 2.84
N VAL A 90 1.88 -4.07 3.97
CA VAL A 90 2.27 -3.02 4.92
C VAL A 90 3.74 -3.20 5.31
N LEU A 91 4.52 -2.13 5.20
CA LEU A 91 5.84 -2.03 5.81
C LEU A 91 5.78 -1.06 6.98
N SER A 92 5.92 -1.59 8.18
CA SER A 92 5.87 -0.81 9.43
C SER A 92 7.00 -1.21 10.38
N ASN A 93 7.73 -0.23 10.90
CA ASN A 93 8.87 -0.44 11.82
C ASN A 93 9.87 -1.51 11.31
N GLY A 94 10.15 -1.50 10.00
CA GLY A 94 11.04 -2.46 9.34
C GLY A 94 10.48 -3.87 9.15
N ASN A 95 9.20 -4.12 9.44
CA ASN A 95 8.53 -5.42 9.23
C ASN A 95 7.63 -5.33 8.00
N LEU A 96 7.87 -6.22 7.03
CA LEU A 96 6.97 -6.40 5.90
C LEU A 96 5.92 -7.46 6.27
N GLU A 97 4.67 -7.05 6.23
CA GLU A 97 3.52 -7.87 6.61
C GLU A 97 2.41 -7.71 5.56
N PHE A 98 1.42 -8.58 5.62
CA PHE A 98 0.22 -8.44 4.81
C PHE A 98 -1.04 -8.76 5.60
N TYR A 99 -2.12 -8.14 5.17
CA TYR A 99 -3.48 -8.32 5.65
C TYR A 99 -4.37 -8.77 4.49
N PRO A 100 -5.48 -9.47 4.75
CA PRO A 100 -6.58 -9.54 3.79
C PRO A 100 -7.04 -8.12 3.43
N ILE A 101 -7.32 -7.86 2.15
CA ILE A 101 -7.75 -6.52 1.71
C ILE A 101 -9.06 -6.06 2.37
N GLU A 102 -9.86 -7.00 2.87
CA GLU A 102 -11.11 -6.77 3.58
C GLU A 102 -10.94 -5.92 4.84
N VAL A 103 -9.74 -5.86 5.42
CA VAL A 103 -9.42 -4.96 6.55
C VAL A 103 -9.69 -3.49 6.22
N LEU A 104 -9.60 -3.11 4.94
CA LEU A 104 -9.87 -1.76 4.46
C LEU A 104 -11.38 -1.46 4.32
N ASN A 105 -12.26 -2.43 4.57
CA ASN A 105 -13.71 -2.24 4.52
C ASN A 105 -14.37 -2.31 5.91
N ALA A 106 -13.60 -2.53 6.97
CA ALA A 106 -14.13 -2.68 8.31
C ALA A 106 -14.76 -1.35 8.80
N THR A 107 -16.06 -1.38 9.03
CA THR A 107 -16.85 -0.20 9.45
C THR A 107 -17.05 -0.11 10.95
N GLU A 108 -16.77 -1.18 11.70
CA GLU A 108 -16.92 -1.22 13.15
C GLU A 108 -15.65 -1.75 13.84
N ASP A 109 -15.37 -1.25 15.05
CA ASP A 109 -14.19 -1.63 15.84
C ASP A 109 -14.07 -3.14 16.09
N GLN A 110 -15.20 -3.87 16.08
CA GLN A 110 -15.24 -5.32 16.28
C GLN A 110 -14.71 -6.12 15.07
N ASP A 111 -14.80 -5.57 13.85
CA ASP A 111 -14.31 -6.21 12.63
C ASP A 111 -12.78 -6.15 12.51
N LEU A 112 -12.16 -5.14 13.12
CA LEU A 112 -10.72 -4.92 13.12
C LEU A 112 -9.94 -5.90 14.01
N VAL A 113 -10.60 -6.46 15.03
CA VAL A 113 -9.99 -7.37 16.02
C VAL A 113 -9.58 -8.72 15.39
N PHE A 114 -10.08 -9.07 14.20
CA PHE A 114 -9.91 -10.39 13.60
C PHE A 114 -8.93 -10.49 12.42
N CYS A 115 -8.29 -9.38 12.00
CA CYS A 115 -7.30 -9.41 10.92
C CYS A 115 -5.88 -9.28 11.48
N GLU A 116 -5.37 -10.32 12.13
CA GLU A 116 -3.96 -10.36 12.53
C GLU A 116 -3.04 -10.29 11.29
N PRO A 117 -1.96 -9.48 11.34
CA PRO A 117 -0.99 -9.43 10.26
C PRO A 117 -0.32 -10.80 10.05
N LYS A 118 -0.16 -11.17 8.79
CA LYS A 118 0.73 -12.27 8.41
C LYS A 118 2.07 -11.69 8.01
N LYS A 119 3.08 -12.01 8.81
CA LYS A 119 4.46 -11.57 8.60
C LYS A 119 5.09 -12.20 7.36
N VAL A 120 5.79 -11.39 6.58
CA VAL A 120 6.58 -11.82 5.40
C VAL A 120 8.06 -11.86 5.75
N GLU A 121 8.58 -10.74 6.25
CA GLU A 121 10.01 -10.56 6.47
C GLU A 121 10.30 -9.44 7.49
N ASP A 122 11.36 -9.63 8.27
CA ASP A 122 11.94 -8.61 9.17
C ASP A 122 13.07 -7.83 8.48
N TYR A 123 13.36 -6.65 9.02
CA TYR A 123 14.47 -5.79 8.60
C TYR A 123 14.36 -5.40 7.12
N VAL A 124 13.19 -4.96 6.67
CA VAL A 124 12.98 -4.49 5.29
C VAL A 124 13.09 -2.96 5.26
N ASP A 125 13.91 -2.42 4.34
CA ASP A 125 14.02 -0.97 4.14
C ASP A 125 12.92 -0.45 3.23
N PHE A 126 12.61 -1.21 2.18
CA PHE A 126 11.50 -0.93 1.26
C PHE A 126 11.09 -2.21 0.53
N PHE A 127 9.88 -2.19 -0.03
CA PHE A 127 9.39 -3.23 -0.92
C PHE A 127 8.78 -2.65 -2.20
N LYS A 128 8.67 -3.49 -3.22
CA LYS A 128 7.97 -3.18 -4.46
C LYS A 128 7.17 -4.37 -4.97
N ILE A 129 5.97 -4.09 -5.46
CA ILE A 129 5.14 -5.05 -6.18
C ILE A 129 5.36 -4.83 -7.68
N GLY A 130 5.46 -5.92 -8.44
CA GLY A 130 5.57 -5.86 -9.89
C GLY A 130 5.17 -7.16 -10.55
N ILE A 131 4.94 -7.12 -11.86
CA ILE A 131 4.60 -8.31 -12.64
C ILE A 131 5.87 -8.83 -13.32
N SER A 132 6.13 -10.13 -13.19
CA SER A 132 7.17 -10.83 -13.93
C SER A 132 6.67 -12.19 -14.37
N LEU A 133 6.96 -12.60 -15.61
CA LEU A 133 6.50 -13.87 -16.19
C LEU A 133 4.97 -14.07 -16.07
N GLY A 134 4.21 -12.97 -16.15
CA GLY A 134 2.75 -12.98 -16.01
C GLY A 134 2.25 -13.29 -14.59
N ARG A 135 3.10 -13.11 -13.57
CA ARG A 135 2.76 -13.34 -12.16
C ARG A 135 3.08 -12.09 -11.34
N PRO A 136 2.21 -11.71 -10.40
CA PRO A 136 2.50 -10.64 -9.47
C PRO A 136 3.50 -11.15 -8.42
N LEU A 137 4.59 -10.40 -8.24
CA LEU A 137 5.67 -10.70 -7.31
C LEU A 137 5.88 -9.53 -6.36
N VAL A 138 6.26 -9.84 -5.14
CA VAL A 138 6.66 -8.87 -4.12
C VAL A 138 8.16 -8.96 -3.93
N CYS A 139 8.86 -7.84 -4.10
CA CYS A 139 10.29 -7.72 -3.88
C CYS A 139 10.53 -6.97 -2.56
N SER A 140 11.22 -7.58 -1.61
CA SER A 140 11.72 -6.90 -0.40
C SER A 140 13.21 -6.59 -0.58
N VAL A 141 13.65 -5.47 -0.02
CA VAL A 141 15.04 -5.05 -0.03
C VAL A 141 15.49 -4.66 1.37
N ASN A 142 16.64 -5.22 1.77
CA ASN A 142 17.42 -4.78 2.93
C ASN A 142 18.81 -4.37 2.45
N THR A 143 19.30 -3.24 2.91
CA THR A 143 20.61 -2.70 2.60
C THR A 143 21.36 -2.40 3.89
N THR A 144 22.55 -2.98 4.01
CA THR A 144 23.53 -2.65 5.04
C THR A 144 24.69 -1.88 4.42
N ALA A 145 25.63 -1.40 5.23
CA ALA A 145 26.84 -0.73 4.74
C ALA A 145 27.69 -1.62 3.80
N SER A 146 27.55 -2.94 3.85
CA SER A 146 28.40 -3.89 3.10
C SER A 146 27.65 -4.72 2.06
N SER A 147 26.32 -4.74 2.08
CA SER A 147 25.54 -5.60 1.18
C SER A 147 24.10 -5.11 0.99
N THR A 148 23.50 -5.52 -0.13
CA THR A 148 22.08 -5.42 -0.38
C THR A 148 21.52 -6.83 -0.55
N ASN A 149 20.52 -7.18 0.26
CA ASN A 149 19.75 -8.41 0.15
C ASN A 149 18.42 -8.12 -0.54
N ILE A 150 18.09 -8.90 -1.56
CA ILE A 150 16.85 -8.78 -2.31
C ILE A 150 16.16 -10.14 -2.28
N LYS A 151 14.93 -10.20 -1.76
CA LYS A 151 14.10 -11.41 -1.79
C LYS A 151 12.83 -11.15 -2.58
N ILE A 152 12.43 -12.18 -3.32
CA ILE A 152 11.26 -12.13 -4.19
C ILE A 152 10.26 -13.15 -3.65
N PHE A 153 9.01 -12.76 -3.52
CA PHE A 153 7.92 -13.58 -3.03
C PHE A 153 6.80 -13.67 -4.06
N GLU A 154 6.11 -14.80 -4.07
CA GLU A 154 4.87 -15.00 -4.82
C GLU A 154 3.73 -15.37 -3.85
N ALA A 155 2.52 -14.93 -4.17
CA ALA A 155 1.32 -15.32 -3.43
C ALA A 155 0.85 -16.71 -3.84
N VAL A 156 0.63 -17.57 -2.86
CA VAL A 156 0.12 -18.93 -3.05
C VAL A 156 -1.09 -19.19 -2.18
N GLY A 157 -2.03 -20.00 -2.69
CA GLY A 157 -3.12 -20.52 -1.86
C GLY A 157 -2.60 -21.50 -0.83
N ILE A 158 -3.16 -21.43 0.38
CA ILE A 158 -2.96 -22.46 1.40
C ILE A 158 -3.94 -23.60 1.07
N LEU A 159 -3.43 -24.83 1.02
CA LEU A 159 -4.25 -26.03 0.85
C LEU A 159 -4.56 -26.59 2.23
N ASP A 160 -5.84 -26.65 2.57
CA ASP A 160 -6.35 -27.28 3.78
C ASP A 160 -6.03 -28.79 3.75
N SER A 161 -5.93 -29.43 4.92
CA SER A 161 -5.62 -30.86 5.10
C SER A 161 -6.59 -31.82 4.40
N ASN A 162 -7.75 -31.33 3.97
CA ASN A 162 -8.76 -32.07 3.21
C ASN A 162 -8.67 -31.88 1.68
N GLY A 163 -7.67 -31.17 1.17
CA GLY A 163 -7.47 -30.94 -0.27
C GLY A 163 -8.46 -29.96 -0.91
N MET A 164 -9.45 -29.47 -0.16
CA MET A 164 -10.29 -28.33 -0.52
C MET A 164 -9.60 -27.06 0.00
N GLY A 165 -8.68 -26.49 -0.77
CA GLY A 165 -8.07 -25.21 -0.40
C GLY A 165 -9.12 -24.11 -0.28
N SER A 166 -9.10 -23.36 0.82
CA SER A 166 -9.85 -22.11 0.91
C SER A 166 -9.32 -21.15 -0.15
N ARG A 167 -10.16 -20.78 -1.13
CA ARG A 167 -9.81 -19.83 -2.20
C ARG A 167 -9.29 -18.49 -1.67
N TYR A 168 -9.65 -18.18 -0.43
CA TYR A 168 -9.40 -16.91 0.23
C TYR A 168 -8.17 -16.92 1.13
N GLU A 169 -7.63 -18.09 1.51
CA GLU A 169 -6.45 -18.12 2.37
C GLU A 169 -5.16 -18.15 1.55
N LYS A 170 -4.41 -17.04 1.64
CA LYS A 170 -3.16 -16.84 0.92
C LYS A 170 -1.97 -16.74 1.88
N THR A 171 -0.80 -17.09 1.37
CA THR A 171 0.49 -16.80 1.99
C THR A 171 1.51 -16.37 0.94
N LEU A 172 2.54 -15.66 1.37
CA LEU A 172 3.67 -15.29 0.51
C LEU A 172 4.80 -16.29 0.76
N ARG A 173 5.29 -16.91 -0.33
CA ARG A 173 6.45 -17.80 -0.28
C ARG A 173 7.59 -17.23 -1.09
N LEU A 174 8.82 -17.54 -0.70
CA LEU A 174 10.00 -17.19 -1.48
C LEU A 174 9.88 -17.79 -2.89
N PHE A 175 9.96 -16.93 -3.90
CA PHE A 175 9.92 -17.29 -5.30
C PHE A 175 11.14 -18.14 -5.63
N LYS A 176 10.89 -19.37 -6.07
CA LYS A 176 11.94 -20.27 -6.55
C LYS A 176 11.90 -20.24 -8.06
N VAL A 177 13.02 -19.82 -8.67
CA VAL A 177 13.25 -20.09 -10.09
C VAL A 177 13.47 -21.60 -10.20
N SER A 178 12.39 -22.36 -10.40
CA SER A 178 12.52 -23.75 -10.82
C SER A 178 13.24 -23.75 -12.15
N ASP A 179 14.36 -24.47 -12.23
CA ASP A 179 15.26 -24.54 -13.38
C ASP A 179 14.46 -24.50 -14.67
N ALA A 180 14.59 -23.39 -15.40
CA ALA A 180 14.14 -23.29 -16.77
C ALA A 180 14.83 -24.43 -17.51
N THR A 181 14.09 -25.52 -17.73
CA THR A 181 14.58 -26.60 -18.58
C THR A 181 14.62 -26.00 -19.98
N PRO A 182 15.81 -25.91 -20.60
CA PRO A 182 15.97 -25.30 -21.92
C PRO A 182 15.21 -26.06 -23.01
#